data_AF-A0A4R4LTL1-F1
#
_entry.id   AF-A0A4R4LTL1-F1
#
_cell.length_a   1.000
_cell.length_b   1.000
_cell.length_c   1.000
_cell.angle_alpha   90.00
_cell.angle_beta   90.00
_cell.angle_gamma   90.00
#
_symmetry.space_group_name_H-M   'P 1'
#
loop_
_entity.id
_entity.type
_entity.pdbx_description
1 polymer ?
#
loop_
_entity_poly.entity_id
_entity_poly.type
_entity_poly.pdbx_seq_one_letter_code
_entity_poly.pdbx_strand_id
1 'polypeptide(L)'
;MALAAGGTLTAASPASAASSSRPPVIDVTNGRFNVILSSPRVGRLAAAGDNVTAFHGFSTFQKLTIQSQGFDLEGRIQGRLRSHDFKSLWKVYNLPSSASYKVWGVSFKKDTSQSVLKEVFRREQLIEVDIDIKFKVSAAALRGVSTLRIGFETLRLQLDGTTKDFTVVNPDSGGAKDQDGDDVPIDFEPI
;
A
#
# COMPACT_ATOMS: atom_id res chain seq x y z
N MET A 1 -17.51 60.30 36.71
CA MET A 1 -16.62 59.60 37.65
C MET A 1 -17.19 58.21 37.88
N ALA A 2 -16.34 57.19 37.89
CA ALA A 2 -16.59 55.75 38.10
C ALA A 2 -16.96 54.88 36.88
N LEU A 3 -16.03 53.95 36.65
CA LEU A 3 -15.98 52.79 35.74
C LEU A 3 -16.59 51.53 36.39
N ALA A 4 -16.64 50.46 35.57
CA ALA A 4 -16.65 49.01 35.90
C ALA A 4 -18.04 48.33 35.79
N ALA A 5 -18.29 47.50 34.75
CA ALA A 5 -17.90 46.07 34.57
C ALA A 5 -18.85 45.14 35.36
N GLY A 6 -19.27 43.95 34.91
CA GLY A 6 -19.16 43.13 33.70
C GLY A 6 -20.42 42.24 33.70
N GLY A 7 -20.66 41.24 32.87
CA GLY A 7 -19.94 40.58 31.79
C GLY A 7 -20.96 39.59 31.22
N THR A 8 -21.17 39.60 29.91
CA THR A 8 -22.12 38.74 29.20
C THR A 8 -21.55 37.33 29.05
N LEU A 9 -22.33 36.33 29.48
CA LEU A 9 -22.04 34.91 29.29
C LEU A 9 -22.00 34.58 27.79
N THR A 10 -20.80 34.44 27.24
CA THR A 10 -20.60 33.81 25.94
C THR A 10 -20.21 32.36 26.17
N ALA A 11 -21.15 31.45 25.89
CA ALA A 11 -20.88 30.03 25.83
C ALA A 11 -19.95 29.76 24.64
N ALA A 12 -18.65 29.73 24.89
CA ALA A 12 -17.67 29.24 23.95
C ALA A 12 -17.83 27.72 23.84
N SER A 13 -18.42 27.25 22.74
CA SER A 13 -18.21 25.89 22.26
C SER A 13 -16.99 25.90 21.34
N PRO A 14 -15.90 25.19 21.62
CA PRO A 14 -14.93 24.87 20.58
C PRO A 14 -15.06 23.41 20.18
N ALA A 15 -15.40 23.26 18.90
CA ALA A 15 -14.89 22.25 17.98
C ALA A 15 -14.88 20.81 18.47
N SER A 16 -15.95 20.07 18.13
CA SER A 16 -15.78 18.67 17.77
C SER A 16 -14.76 18.61 16.62
N ALA A 17 -13.52 18.26 16.94
CA ALA A 17 -12.52 17.90 15.97
C ALA A 17 -13.08 16.72 15.17
N ALA A 18 -13.53 16.99 13.95
CA ALA A 18 -13.79 15.97 12.96
C ALA A 18 -12.45 15.30 12.67
N SER A 19 -12.16 14.25 13.45
CA SER A 19 -11.19 13.24 13.06
C SER A 19 -11.74 12.56 11.81
N SER A 20 -11.48 13.14 10.64
CA SER A 20 -11.57 12.40 9.39
C SER A 20 -10.36 11.48 9.29
N SER A 21 -10.26 10.54 10.23
CA SER A 21 -9.56 9.31 9.97
C SER A 21 -10.42 8.53 8.99
N ARG A 22 -10.30 8.87 7.70
CA ARG A 22 -10.68 7.92 6.66
C ARG A 22 -9.78 6.71 6.93
N PRO A 23 -10.33 5.55 7.33
CA PRO A 23 -9.52 4.35 7.35
C PRO A 23 -8.93 4.19 5.93
N PRO A 24 -7.67 3.76 5.77
CA PRO A 24 -7.22 3.30 4.46
C PRO A 24 -8.24 2.26 3.98
N VAL A 25 -8.92 2.58 2.89
CA VAL A 25 -10.09 1.82 2.41
C VAL A 25 -9.57 0.55 1.76
N ILE A 26 -9.38 -0.48 2.57
CA ILE A 26 -9.18 -1.86 2.15
C ILE A 26 -10.26 -2.66 2.86
N ASP A 27 -11.30 -3.03 2.10
CA ASP A 27 -12.45 -3.80 2.55
C ASP A 27 -12.25 -5.26 2.08
N VAL A 28 -12.28 -6.23 2.99
CA VAL A 28 -11.93 -7.64 2.70
C VAL A 28 -12.89 -8.59 3.39
N THR A 29 -13.41 -9.55 2.61
CA THR A 29 -14.40 -10.54 3.06
C THR A 29 -13.79 -11.80 3.69
N ASN A 30 -12.45 -11.96 3.70
CA ASN A 30 -11.73 -13.03 4.41
C ASN A 30 -10.25 -12.63 4.68
N GLY A 31 -9.88 -12.44 5.95
CA GLY A 31 -8.48 -12.26 6.39
C GLY A 31 -8.12 -10.88 6.97
N ARG A 32 -7.23 -10.85 7.96
CA ARG A 32 -6.65 -9.61 8.54
C ARG A 32 -5.42 -9.20 7.75
N PHE A 33 -5.62 -8.31 6.78
CA PHE A 33 -4.55 -7.68 6.02
C PHE A 33 -3.88 -6.56 6.83
N ASN A 34 -2.56 -6.41 6.71
CA ASN A 34 -1.82 -5.25 7.23
C ASN A 34 -1.05 -4.58 6.08
N VAL A 35 -1.36 -3.31 5.76
CA VAL A 35 -0.42 -2.47 5.01
C VAL A 35 0.64 -1.99 5.99
N ILE A 36 1.91 -2.22 5.68
CA ILE A 36 2.99 -1.48 6.33
C ILE A 36 3.48 -0.47 5.31
N LEU A 37 3.03 0.77 5.48
CA LEU A 37 3.53 1.90 4.73
C LEU A 37 4.53 2.65 5.61
N SER A 38 5.62 3.12 5.02
CA SER A 38 6.46 4.10 5.69
C SER A 38 5.60 5.33 5.99
N SER A 39 5.31 5.60 7.26
CA SER A 39 4.65 6.83 7.67
C SER A 39 5.47 8.00 7.14
N PRO A 40 4.91 8.94 6.36
CA PRO A 40 5.61 10.18 6.09
C PRO A 40 5.91 10.79 7.46
N ARG A 41 7.19 10.90 7.81
CA ARG A 41 7.59 11.69 8.98
C ARG A 41 6.84 13.01 8.87
N VAL A 42 6.18 13.43 9.95
CA VAL A 42 5.36 14.65 10.05
C VAL A 42 6.26 15.87 9.78
N GLY A 43 6.61 16.05 8.52
CA GLY A 43 7.28 17.19 7.95
C GLY A 43 6.17 17.98 7.30
N ARG A 44 5.86 19.12 7.91
CA ARG A 44 5.13 20.27 7.36
C ARG A 44 4.74 20.07 5.89
N LEU A 45 3.45 19.78 5.65
CA LEU A 45 2.87 19.61 4.32
C LEU A 45 3.32 20.77 3.41
N ALA A 46 4.22 20.45 2.48
CA ALA A 46 4.59 21.37 1.42
C ALA A 46 3.35 21.61 0.56
N ALA A 47 3.13 22.89 0.24
CA ALA A 47 2.07 23.39 -0.61
C ALA A 47 1.95 22.58 -1.91
N ALA A 48 0.72 22.51 -2.44
CA ALA A 48 0.34 21.93 -3.73
C ALA A 48 1.48 21.95 -4.76
N GLY A 49 2.26 20.86 -4.79
CA GLY A 49 3.22 20.62 -5.83
C GLY A 49 2.46 19.98 -6.98
N ASP A 50 2.60 20.55 -8.17
CA ASP A 50 2.07 19.97 -9.42
C ASP A 50 2.83 18.68 -9.81
N ASN A 51 3.37 17.92 -8.86
CA ASN A 51 4.17 16.72 -9.10
C ASN A 51 3.55 15.55 -8.33
N VAL A 52 3.51 14.38 -8.98
CA VAL A 52 3.06 13.15 -8.33
C VAL A 52 4.18 12.67 -7.42
N THR A 53 3.87 12.41 -6.16
CA THR A 53 4.80 11.75 -5.22
C THR A 53 4.44 10.27 -5.13
N ALA A 54 5.41 9.38 -5.27
CA ALA A 54 5.22 7.94 -5.15
C ALA A 54 5.89 7.39 -3.89
N PHE A 55 5.15 6.58 -3.14
CA PHE A 55 5.63 5.82 -1.99
C PHE A 55 5.51 4.34 -2.28
N HIS A 56 6.45 3.57 -1.74
CA HIS A 56 6.48 2.13 -1.83
C HIS A 56 6.20 1.54 -0.44
N GLY A 57 5.40 0.48 -0.40
CA GLY A 57 5.22 -0.34 0.78
C GLY A 57 4.82 -1.76 0.42
N PHE A 58 4.65 -2.59 1.44
CA PHE A 58 4.33 -4.00 1.29
C PHE A 58 3.00 -4.33 1.98
N SER A 59 2.16 -5.03 1.24
CA SER A 59 0.79 -5.38 1.60
C SER A 59 0.73 -6.87 1.94
N THR A 60 0.58 -7.22 3.22
CA THR A 60 0.56 -8.63 3.68
C THR A 60 -0.84 -9.24 3.57
N PHE A 61 -0.98 -10.31 2.80
CA PHE A 61 -2.24 -11.04 2.59
C PHE A 61 -2.33 -12.30 3.43
N GLN A 62 -1.22 -12.98 3.67
CA GLN A 62 -1.16 -14.18 4.49
C GLN A 62 -0.07 -14.04 5.55
N LYS A 63 -0.39 -14.38 6.80
CA LYS A 63 0.57 -14.46 7.90
C LYS A 63 0.60 -15.88 8.43
N LEU A 64 1.80 -16.47 8.49
CA LEU A 64 2.03 -17.83 8.94
C LEU A 64 2.98 -17.82 10.12
N THR A 65 2.69 -18.64 11.14
CA THR A 65 3.62 -18.88 12.25
C THR A 65 4.35 -20.18 11.96
N ILE A 66 5.67 -20.13 11.92
CA ILE A 66 6.52 -21.29 11.62
C ILE A 66 6.92 -21.91 12.95
N GLN A 67 6.36 -23.09 13.23
CA GLN A 67 6.62 -23.83 14.47
C GLN A 67 7.71 -24.90 14.32
N SER A 68 7.99 -25.32 13.09
CA SER A 68 9.00 -26.31 12.76
C SER A 68 9.67 -25.93 11.44
N GLN A 69 10.98 -26.15 11.36
CA GLN A 69 11.82 -25.85 10.20
C GLN A 69 12.31 -27.16 9.57
N GLY A 70 12.61 -27.15 8.28
CA GLY A 70 13.14 -28.34 7.57
C GLY A 70 12.23 -28.94 6.51
N PHE A 71 11.09 -28.30 6.21
CA PHE A 71 10.20 -28.69 5.13
C PHE A 71 9.92 -27.50 4.22
N ASP A 72 9.69 -27.77 2.94
CA ASP A 72 9.19 -26.77 2.01
C ASP A 72 7.74 -26.43 2.38
N LEU A 73 7.42 -25.15 2.28
CA LEU A 73 6.09 -24.61 2.52
C LEU A 73 5.46 -24.28 1.17
N GLU A 74 4.32 -24.89 0.88
CA GLU A 74 3.49 -24.56 -0.28
C GLU A 74 2.14 -24.05 0.18
N GLY A 75 1.58 -23.09 -0.54
CA GLY A 75 0.26 -22.55 -0.21
C GLY A 75 -0.37 -21.77 -1.35
N ARG A 76 -1.58 -21.28 -1.10
CA ARG A 76 -2.38 -20.53 -2.07
C ARG A 76 -2.99 -19.32 -1.38
N ILE A 77 -2.89 -18.16 -2.03
CA ILE A 77 -3.58 -16.94 -1.64
C ILE A 77 -4.76 -16.79 -2.58
N GLN A 78 -5.97 -16.89 -2.03
CA GLN A 78 -7.20 -16.70 -2.78
C GLN A 78 -8.09 -15.67 -2.08
N GLY A 79 -8.64 -14.71 -2.83
CA GLY A 79 -9.55 -13.73 -2.29
C GLY A 79 -9.88 -12.60 -3.26
N ARG A 80 -10.60 -11.60 -2.75
CA ARG A 80 -10.86 -10.36 -3.48
C ARG A 80 -10.24 -9.19 -2.73
N LEU A 81 -9.55 -8.33 -3.47
CA LEU A 81 -8.96 -7.10 -2.99
C LEU A 81 -9.64 -5.92 -3.65
N ARG A 82 -10.08 -4.95 -2.86
CA ARG A 82 -10.47 -3.64 -3.38
C ARG A 82 -9.25 -2.73 -3.45
N SER A 83 -8.81 -2.37 -4.65
CA SER A 83 -7.63 -1.51 -4.89
C SER A 83 -7.81 -0.71 -6.18
N HIS A 84 -6.95 0.28 -6.43
CA HIS A 84 -6.89 0.95 -7.73
C HIS A 84 -6.19 0.06 -8.77
N ASP A 85 -6.54 0.16 -10.06
CA ASP A 85 -5.96 -0.70 -11.08
C ASP A 85 -4.49 -0.32 -11.34
N PHE A 86 -3.57 -1.15 -10.84
CA PHE A 86 -2.15 -0.94 -11.08
C PHE A 86 -1.81 -1.05 -12.58
N LYS A 87 -2.60 -1.79 -13.38
CA LYS A 87 -2.35 -1.93 -14.82
C LYS A 87 -2.49 -0.60 -15.55
N SER A 88 -3.37 0.29 -15.07
CA SER A 88 -3.46 1.66 -15.56
C SER A 88 -2.14 2.42 -15.38
N LEU A 89 -1.47 2.26 -14.23
CA LEU A 89 -0.16 2.87 -13.98
C LEU A 89 0.95 2.29 -14.86
N TRP A 90 0.90 0.98 -15.14
CA TRP A 90 1.88 0.31 -16.00
C TRP A 90 1.76 0.76 -17.45
N LYS A 91 0.54 0.97 -17.94
CA LYS A 91 0.26 1.45 -19.29
C LYS A 91 0.86 2.84 -19.55
N VAL A 92 0.95 3.71 -18.53
CA VAL A 92 1.62 5.03 -18.65
C VAL A 92 3.04 4.90 -19.20
N TYR A 93 3.74 3.83 -18.83
CA TYR A 93 5.13 3.57 -19.21
C TYR A 93 5.29 2.41 -20.19
N ASN A 94 4.19 1.96 -20.81
CA ASN A 94 4.16 0.82 -21.73
C ASN A 94 4.81 -0.45 -21.14
N LEU A 95 4.57 -0.70 -19.84
CA LEU A 95 5.10 -1.87 -19.15
C LEU A 95 4.12 -3.05 -19.21
N PRO A 96 4.59 -4.29 -19.39
CA PRO A 96 3.72 -5.46 -19.31
C PRO A 96 3.20 -5.62 -17.88
N SER A 97 1.96 -6.05 -17.69
CA SER A 97 1.36 -6.20 -16.36
C SER A 97 2.04 -7.22 -15.47
N SER A 98 2.93 -8.06 -16.03
CA SER A 98 3.80 -8.96 -15.27
C SER A 98 5.02 -8.26 -14.67
N ALA A 99 5.43 -7.08 -15.15
CA ALA A 99 6.64 -6.43 -14.66
C ALA A 99 6.55 -6.04 -13.18
N SER A 100 7.67 -6.14 -12.47
CA SER A 100 7.77 -5.75 -11.06
C SER A 100 7.60 -4.24 -10.83
N TYR A 101 7.21 -3.87 -9.61
CA TYR A 101 7.16 -2.46 -9.18
C TYR A 101 8.49 -1.73 -9.35
N LYS A 102 9.64 -2.44 -9.27
CA LYS A 102 10.97 -1.85 -9.43
C LYS A 102 11.17 -1.29 -10.83
N VAL A 103 10.68 -2.00 -11.86
CA VAL A 103 10.72 -1.54 -13.25
C VAL A 103 9.87 -0.29 -13.41
N TRP A 104 8.66 -0.28 -12.85
CA TRP A 104 7.81 0.90 -12.84
C TRP A 104 8.48 2.10 -12.13
N GLY A 105 9.11 1.88 -10.98
CA GLY A 105 9.81 2.91 -10.22
C GLY A 105 10.99 3.53 -10.97
N VAL A 106 11.69 2.75 -11.80
CA VAL A 106 12.74 3.28 -12.69
C VAL A 106 12.15 4.18 -13.78
N SER A 107 11.04 3.77 -14.40
CA SER A 107 10.34 4.59 -15.41
C SER A 107 9.80 5.88 -14.81
N PHE A 108 9.19 5.81 -13.63
CA PHE A 108 8.69 6.97 -12.89
C PHE A 108 9.78 8.00 -12.59
N LYS A 109 10.98 7.56 -12.19
CA LYS A 109 12.12 8.46 -11.93
C LYS A 109 12.66 9.16 -13.18
N LYS A 110 12.46 8.56 -14.37
CA LYS A 110 12.87 9.14 -15.65
C LYS A 110 11.82 10.07 -16.25
N ASP A 111 10.56 9.95 -15.82
CA ASP A 111 9.45 10.76 -16.30
C ASP A 111 9.41 12.12 -15.59
N THR A 112 9.81 13.15 -16.33
CA THR A 112 9.91 14.51 -15.82
C THR A 112 8.62 15.32 -15.94
N SER A 113 7.67 14.93 -16.81
CA SER A 113 6.44 15.70 -17.04
C SER A 113 5.24 15.14 -16.29
N GLN A 114 5.20 13.82 -16.09
CA GLN A 114 4.17 13.08 -15.35
C GLN A 114 2.73 13.40 -15.77
N SER A 115 2.52 14.00 -16.95
CA SER A 115 1.22 14.57 -17.32
C SER A 115 0.18 13.48 -17.56
N VAL A 116 0.59 12.40 -18.24
CA VAL A 116 -0.23 11.19 -18.43
C VAL A 116 -0.50 10.49 -17.09
N LEU A 117 0.51 10.43 -16.20
CA LEU A 117 0.35 9.84 -14.86
C LEU A 117 -0.67 10.60 -14.01
N LYS A 118 -0.68 11.95 -14.06
CA LYS A 118 -1.69 12.77 -13.37
C LYS A 118 -3.09 12.52 -13.91
N GLU A 119 -3.25 12.38 -15.22
CA GLU A 119 -4.54 12.09 -15.85
C GLU A 119 -5.08 10.71 -15.42
N VAL A 120 -4.21 9.69 -15.46
CA VAL A 120 -4.53 8.35 -14.96
C VAL A 120 -4.88 8.42 -13.47
N PHE A 121 -4.06 9.07 -12.64
CA PHE A 121 -4.31 9.24 -11.22
C PHE A 121 -5.69 9.86 -10.96
N ARG A 122 -6.10 10.89 -11.71
CA ARG A 122 -7.40 11.57 -11.51
C ARG A 122 -8.57 10.66 -11.88
N ARG A 123 -8.47 9.90 -12.97
CA ARG A 123 -9.55 9.04 -13.49
C ARG A 123 -9.71 7.72 -12.73
N GLU A 124 -8.65 7.26 -12.09
CA GLU A 124 -8.61 5.93 -11.50
C GLU A 124 -9.69 5.73 -10.44
N GLN A 125 -10.38 4.59 -10.47
CA GLN A 125 -11.40 4.22 -9.50
C GLN A 125 -10.96 2.98 -8.73
N LEU A 126 -11.64 2.68 -7.63
CA LEU A 126 -11.43 1.40 -6.95
C LEU A 126 -12.09 0.30 -7.77
N ILE A 127 -11.37 -0.78 -7.99
CA ILE A 127 -11.84 -2.01 -8.62
C ILE A 127 -11.76 -3.17 -7.61
N GLU A 128 -12.54 -4.22 -7.86
CA GLU A 128 -12.32 -5.51 -7.23
C GLU A 128 -11.31 -6.30 -8.09
N VAL A 129 -10.24 -6.77 -7.45
CA VAL A 129 -9.21 -7.60 -8.04
C VAL A 129 -9.31 -8.98 -7.40
N ASP A 130 -9.63 -9.98 -8.21
CA ASP A 130 -9.51 -11.37 -7.80
C ASP A 130 -8.02 -11.74 -7.68
N ILE A 131 -7.66 -12.30 -6.53
CA ILE A 131 -6.33 -12.82 -6.24
C ILE A 131 -6.45 -14.33 -6.20
N ASP A 132 -5.65 -15.00 -7.01
CA ASP A 132 -5.55 -16.45 -7.00
C ASP A 132 -4.16 -16.90 -7.42
N ILE A 133 -3.28 -17.08 -6.44
CA ILE A 133 -1.85 -17.29 -6.67
C ILE A 133 -1.33 -18.38 -5.73
N LYS A 134 -0.53 -19.30 -6.28
CA LYS A 134 0.24 -20.27 -5.49
C LYS A 134 1.57 -19.67 -5.09
N PHE A 135 2.07 -20.10 -3.93
CA PHE A 135 3.41 -19.76 -3.48
C PHE A 135 4.16 -20.97 -2.94
N LYS A 136 5.48 -20.92 -3.03
CA LYS A 136 6.39 -21.91 -2.47
C LYS A 136 7.57 -21.24 -1.78
N VAL A 137 7.91 -21.72 -0.58
CA VAL A 137 9.09 -21.28 0.18
C VAL A 137 9.90 -22.51 0.55
N SER A 138 11.19 -22.51 0.20
CA SER A 138 12.08 -23.63 0.52
C SER A 138 12.39 -23.69 2.02
N ALA A 139 12.63 -24.89 2.53
CA ALA A 139 13.05 -25.10 3.92
C ALA A 139 14.28 -24.27 4.31
N ALA A 140 15.22 -24.09 3.37
CA ALA A 140 16.43 -23.31 3.59
C ALA A 140 16.15 -21.82 3.85
N ALA A 141 15.14 -21.26 3.17
CA ALA A 141 14.72 -19.87 3.35
C ALA A 141 13.96 -19.64 4.67
N LEU A 142 13.45 -20.70 5.31
CA LEU A 142 12.72 -20.63 6.58
C LEU A 142 13.62 -20.75 7.81
N ARG A 143 14.94 -20.92 7.65
CA ARG A 143 15.86 -21.05 8.78
C ARG A 143 15.88 -19.78 9.61
N GLY A 144 15.53 -19.88 10.88
CA GLY A 144 15.44 -18.73 11.79
C GLY A 144 14.16 -17.89 11.61
N VAL A 145 13.29 -18.24 10.68
CA VAL A 145 12.00 -17.57 10.49
C VAL A 145 10.99 -18.15 11.47
N SER A 146 10.35 -17.27 12.25
CA SER A 146 9.27 -17.63 13.19
C SER A 146 7.91 -17.16 12.69
N THR A 147 7.89 -16.07 11.91
CA THR A 147 6.70 -15.50 11.30
C THR A 147 7.00 -15.21 9.85
N LEU A 148 6.18 -15.72 8.94
CA LEU A 148 6.25 -15.42 7.52
C LEU A 148 5.02 -14.61 7.10
N ARG A 149 5.25 -13.45 6.48
CA ARG A 149 4.22 -12.57 5.94
C ARG A 149 4.32 -12.56 4.42
N ILE A 150 3.33 -13.09 3.74
CA ILE A 150 3.29 -13.23 2.29
C ILE A 150 2.31 -12.21 1.73
N GLY A 151 2.68 -11.58 0.61
CA GLY A 151 1.83 -10.58 0.00
C GLY A 151 2.43 -9.93 -1.23
N PHE A 152 1.98 -8.72 -1.54
CA PHE A 152 2.32 -8.00 -2.76
C PHE A 152 2.82 -6.59 -2.45
N GLU A 153 3.60 -6.04 -3.35
CA GLU A 153 4.05 -4.66 -3.27
C GLU A 153 2.89 -3.70 -3.58
N THR A 154 2.84 -2.59 -2.84
CA THR A 154 1.84 -1.53 -3.02
C THR A 154 2.52 -0.21 -3.30
N LEU A 155 2.04 0.46 -4.34
CA LEU A 155 2.42 1.83 -4.67
C LEU A 155 1.34 2.78 -4.17
N ARG A 156 1.73 3.76 -3.36
CA ARG A 156 0.87 4.89 -3.00
C ARG A 156 1.29 6.09 -3.80
N LEU A 157 0.39 6.61 -4.62
CA LEU A 157 0.60 7.89 -5.31
C LEU A 157 -0.11 8.99 -4.54
N GLN A 158 0.54 10.16 -4.44
CA GLN A 158 -0.01 11.38 -3.86
C GLN A 158 0.05 12.50 -4.89
N LEU A 159 -1.09 13.16 -5.11
CA LEU A 159 -1.24 14.34 -5.97
C LEU A 159 -2.32 15.24 -5.39
N ASP A 160 -2.06 16.54 -5.31
CA ASP A 160 -3.03 17.54 -4.85
C ASP A 160 -3.67 17.19 -3.48
N GLY A 161 -2.87 16.62 -2.55
CA GLY A 161 -3.33 16.19 -1.23
C GLY A 161 -4.18 14.91 -1.22
N THR A 162 -4.49 14.33 -2.39
CA THR A 162 -5.18 13.05 -2.52
C THR A 162 -4.17 11.91 -2.63
N THR A 163 -4.46 10.78 -1.98
CA THR A 163 -3.65 9.56 -2.09
C THR A 163 -4.45 8.42 -2.72
N LYS A 164 -3.81 7.61 -3.56
CA LYS A 164 -4.38 6.37 -4.12
C LYS A 164 -3.38 5.23 -3.99
N ASP A 165 -3.89 4.08 -3.55
CA ASP A 165 -3.09 2.87 -3.30
C ASP A 165 -3.36 1.82 -4.38
N PHE A 166 -2.26 1.36 -5.00
CA PHE A 166 -2.25 0.41 -6.11
C PHE A 166 -1.46 -0.82 -5.66
N THR A 167 -2.16 -1.89 -5.33
CA THR A 167 -1.51 -3.17 -5.04
C THR A 167 -1.21 -3.90 -6.33
N VAL A 168 0.06 -4.25 -6.51
CA VAL A 168 0.58 -4.86 -7.73
C VAL A 168 0.44 -6.37 -7.61
N VAL A 169 -0.76 -6.88 -7.91
CA VAL A 169 -1.07 -8.31 -7.84
C VAL A 169 -0.52 -9.02 -9.08
N ASN A 170 0.79 -9.25 -9.10
CA ASN A 170 1.48 -10.11 -10.05
C ASN A 170 2.60 -10.90 -9.35
N PRO A 171 3.07 -12.03 -9.91
CA PRO A 171 4.13 -12.83 -9.30
C PRO A 171 5.42 -12.05 -9.03
N ASP A 172 5.87 -11.22 -9.98
CA ASP A 172 7.12 -10.44 -9.88
C ASP A 172 7.10 -9.33 -8.82
N SER A 173 5.92 -8.97 -8.31
CA SER A 173 5.73 -8.04 -7.20
C SER A 173 5.17 -8.74 -5.96
N GLY A 174 5.09 -10.06 -5.98
CA GLY A 174 4.88 -10.87 -4.79
C GLY A 174 6.16 -10.92 -3.95
N GLY A 175 6.00 -11.04 -2.64
CA GLY A 175 7.13 -11.22 -1.74
C GLY A 175 6.73 -11.89 -0.43
N ALA A 176 7.75 -12.22 0.36
CA ALA A 176 7.57 -12.66 1.74
C ALA A 176 8.53 -11.92 2.66
N LYS A 177 8.06 -11.59 3.86
CA LYS A 177 8.80 -10.90 4.91
C LYS A 177 8.80 -11.73 6.19
N ASP A 178 9.92 -11.80 6.89
CA ASP A 178 10.01 -12.49 8.17
C ASP A 178 9.45 -11.65 9.35
N GLN A 179 9.73 -12.06 10.60
CA GLN A 179 9.35 -11.32 11.81
C GLN A 179 10.03 -9.96 11.94
N ASP A 180 11.24 -9.79 11.38
CA ASP A 180 12.06 -8.59 11.47
C ASP A 180 11.79 -7.64 10.29
N GLY A 181 11.13 -8.12 9.24
CA GLY A 181 10.81 -7.36 8.03
C GLY A 181 11.79 -7.58 6.89
N ASP A 182 12.69 -8.55 7.03
CA ASP A 182 13.64 -8.93 6.01
C ASP A 182 12.98 -9.80 4.94
N ASP A 183 13.49 -9.69 3.71
CA ASP A 183 13.00 -10.46 2.57
C ASP A 183 13.31 -11.95 2.73
N VAL A 184 12.28 -12.77 2.61
CA VAL A 184 12.38 -14.23 2.54
C VAL A 184 12.16 -14.66 1.10
N PRO A 185 13.12 -15.41 0.49
CA PRO A 185 12.94 -15.95 -0.85
C PRO A 185 11.66 -16.80 -0.95
N ILE A 186 10.83 -16.48 -1.95
CA ILE A 186 9.56 -17.12 -2.20
C ILE A 186 9.31 -17.13 -3.70
N ASP A 187 8.75 -18.22 -4.20
CA ASP A 187 8.33 -18.37 -5.58
C ASP A 187 6.81 -18.22 -5.67
N PHE A 188 6.33 -17.47 -6.66
CA PHE A 188 4.91 -17.30 -6.95
C PHE A 188 4.56 -17.83 -8.32
N GLU A 189 3.45 -18.54 -8.42
CA GLU A 189 2.93 -19.08 -9.67
C GLU A 189 1.45 -18.69 -9.83
N PRO A 190 1.05 -18.10 -10.98
CA PRO A 190 -0.37 -17.97 -11.33
C PRO A 190 -1.02 -19.36 -11.40
N ILE A 191 -2.31 -19.43 -11.05
CA ILE A 191 -3.12 -20.65 -11.22
C ILE A 191 -3.82 -20.64 -12.58
#